data_AF-A0A2C9EMD3-F1
#
_entry.id   AF-A0A2C9EMD3-F1
#
_cell.length_a   1.000
_cell.length_b   1.000
_cell.length_c   1.000
_cell.angle_alpha   90.00
_cell.angle_beta   90.00
_cell.angle_gamma   90.00
#
_symmetry.space_group_name_H-M   'P 1'
#
loop_
_entity.id
_entity.type
_entity.pdbx_description
1 polymer ?
#
loop_
_entity_poly.entity_id
_entity_poly.type
_entity_poly.pdbx_seq_one_letter_code
_entity_poly.pdbx_strand_id
1 'polypeptide(L)'
;MRPLFAPAMTLATLLLAGCATAPNDPTLVMQTRKTPAEYAECVVPKLQGNAQSPTVSQTQRGFRIVVASKVAADNVLEAYKAPNGGKVFLYERHLLASSFAPSSFERAAQECL
;
A
#
# COMPACT_ATOMS: atom_id res chain seq x y z
N MET A 1 0.64 -10.85 54.38
CA MET A 1 0.34 -10.03 53.18
C MET A 1 1.46 -10.24 52.17
N ARG A 2 1.13 -10.46 50.88
CA ARG A 2 2.05 -10.56 49.71
C ARG A 2 2.71 -11.94 49.46
N PRO A 3 2.03 -12.83 48.71
CA PRO A 3 2.75 -13.46 47.58
C PRO A 3 1.92 -13.59 46.28
N LEU A 4 0.69 -13.07 46.24
CA LEU A 4 -0.22 -13.21 45.07
C LEU A 4 -0.05 -12.12 44.00
N PHE A 5 0.77 -11.10 44.24
CA PHE A 5 0.94 -9.96 43.32
C PHE A 5 1.95 -10.22 42.18
N ALA A 6 2.85 -11.20 42.36
CA ALA A 6 3.87 -11.52 41.35
C ALA A 6 3.30 -12.14 40.05
N PRO A 7 2.37 -13.13 40.08
CA PRO A 7 1.85 -13.72 38.84
C PRO A 7 0.89 -12.79 38.07
N ALA A 8 0.27 -11.82 38.75
CA ALA A 8 -0.63 -10.87 38.09
C ALA A 8 0.13 -9.86 37.21
N MET A 9 1.33 -9.44 37.63
CA MET A 9 2.16 -8.53 36.83
C MET A 9 2.75 -9.20 35.59
N THR A 10 3.15 -10.47 35.68
CA THR A 10 3.71 -11.18 34.52
C THR A 10 2.65 -11.40 33.44
N LEU A 11 1.42 -11.75 33.83
CA LEU A 11 0.31 -11.89 32.90
C LEU A 11 -0.01 -10.55 32.22
N ALA A 12 -0.06 -9.45 32.96
CA ALA A 12 -0.28 -8.12 32.38
C ALA A 12 0.77 -7.74 31.33
N THR A 13 2.05 -8.05 31.55
CA THR A 13 3.11 -7.77 30.56
C THR A 13 3.01 -8.60 29.29
N LEU A 14 2.49 -9.83 29.37
CA LEU A 14 2.26 -10.71 28.21
C LEU A 14 1.09 -10.22 27.33
N LEU A 15 0.07 -9.59 27.93
CA LEU A 15 -1.05 -9.00 27.18
C LEU A 15 -0.69 -7.73 26.39
N LEU A 16 0.43 -7.06 26.71
CA LEU A 16 0.88 -5.84 26.01
C LEU A 16 1.86 -6.10 24.85
N ALA A 17 2.28 -7.35 24.61
CA ALA A 17 3.21 -7.68 23.53
C ALA A 17 2.59 -7.66 22.11
N GLY A 18 1.38 -7.10 21.95
CA GLY A 18 0.61 -7.09 20.71
C GLY A 18 0.82 -5.88 19.79
N CYS A 19 1.93 -5.14 19.88
CA CYS A 19 2.23 -4.07 18.92
C CYS A 19 2.66 -4.68 17.58
N ALA A 20 1.68 -5.09 16.77
CA ALA A 20 1.92 -5.50 15.39
C ALA A 20 2.32 -4.28 14.55
N THR A 21 3.62 -4.02 14.44
CA THR A 21 4.16 -3.14 13.40
C THR A 21 4.02 -3.88 12.07
N ALA A 22 3.00 -3.54 11.29
CA ALA A 22 2.90 -4.01 9.92
C ALA A 22 4.18 -3.57 9.17
N PRO A 23 4.89 -4.48 8.50
CA PRO A 23 6.04 -4.12 7.68
C PRO A 23 5.62 -3.05 6.67
N ASN A 24 6.46 -2.03 6.48
CA ASN A 24 6.23 -0.96 5.49
C ASN A 24 6.69 -1.39 4.09
N ASP A 25 6.64 -2.69 3.84
CA ASP A 25 7.03 -3.28 2.57
C ASP A 25 5.94 -3.06 1.52
N PRO A 26 6.33 -2.85 0.25
CA PRO A 26 5.37 -2.77 -0.84
C PRO A 26 4.64 -4.11 -0.99
N THR A 27 3.32 -4.04 -1.16
CA THR A 27 2.47 -5.20 -1.47
C THR A 27 2.89 -5.84 -2.80
N LEU A 28 3.22 -5.00 -3.79
CA LEU A 28 3.67 -5.45 -5.10
C LEU A 28 4.71 -4.50 -5.67
N VAL A 29 5.74 -5.06 -6.30
CA VAL A 29 6.80 -4.31 -6.99
C VAL A 29 6.83 -4.75 -8.44
N MET A 30 6.68 -3.80 -9.35
CA MET A 30 6.63 -4.04 -10.78
C MET A 30 7.63 -3.17 -11.54
N GLN A 31 7.93 -3.56 -12.76
CA GLN A 31 8.76 -2.81 -13.70
C GLN A 31 7.92 -2.46 -14.92
N THR A 32 7.99 -1.21 -15.37
CA THR A 32 7.33 -0.73 -16.59
C THR A 32 8.38 -0.18 -17.55
N ARG A 33 8.12 -0.31 -18.86
CA ARG A 33 8.94 0.35 -19.89
C ARG A 33 8.61 1.84 -20.02
N LYS A 34 7.49 2.29 -19.45
CA LYS A 34 7.03 3.68 -19.48
C LYS A 34 7.83 4.54 -18.52
N THR A 35 7.93 5.83 -18.80
CA THR A 35 8.41 6.81 -17.82
C THR A 35 7.40 6.95 -16.67
N PRO A 36 7.83 7.40 -15.47
CA PRO A 36 6.91 7.59 -14.35
C PRO A 36 5.72 8.51 -14.65
N ALA A 37 5.91 9.51 -15.51
CA ALA A 37 4.85 10.42 -15.94
C ALA A 37 3.82 9.70 -16.83
N GLU A 38 4.28 9.04 -17.90
CA GLU A 38 3.42 8.26 -18.80
C GLU A 38 2.67 7.13 -18.06
N TYR A 39 3.33 6.53 -17.05
CA TYR A 39 2.69 5.53 -16.21
C TYR A 39 1.55 6.15 -15.37
N ALA A 40 1.79 7.30 -14.74
CA ALA A 40 0.75 8.00 -13.98
C ALA A 40 -0.42 8.44 -14.88
N GLU A 41 -0.14 8.94 -16.08
CA GLU A 41 -1.15 9.32 -17.08
C GLU A 41 -2.02 8.13 -17.52
N CYS A 42 -1.48 6.90 -17.53
CA CYS A 42 -2.25 5.69 -17.81
C CYS A 42 -3.11 5.25 -16.61
N VAL A 43 -2.56 5.29 -15.40
CA VAL A 43 -3.21 4.73 -14.20
C VAL A 43 -4.34 5.62 -13.69
N VAL A 44 -4.12 6.94 -13.63
CA VAL A 44 -5.11 7.90 -13.10
C VAL A 44 -6.51 7.76 -13.72
N PRO A 45 -6.68 7.73 -15.05
CA PRO A 45 -8.01 7.60 -15.66
C PRO A 45 -8.67 6.24 -15.37
N LYS A 46 -7.88 5.15 -15.26
CA LYS A 46 -8.43 3.83 -14.88
C LYS A 46 -8.96 3.81 -13.45
N LEU A 47 -8.23 4.44 -12.52
CA LEU A 47 -8.67 4.57 -11.13
C LEU A 47 -9.96 5.41 -11.03
N GLN A 48 -10.02 6.54 -11.75
CA GLN A 48 -11.23 7.35 -11.83
C GLN A 48 -12.42 6.57 -12.43
N GLY A 49 -12.18 5.77 -13.47
CA GLY A 49 -13.18 4.87 -14.07
C GLY A 49 -13.71 3.81 -13.10
N ASN A 50 -12.91 3.39 -12.13
CA ASN A 50 -13.30 2.48 -11.05
C ASN A 50 -13.99 3.18 -9.86
N ALA A 51 -14.47 4.41 -10.06
CA ALA A 51 -15.09 5.27 -9.03
C ALA A 51 -14.17 5.55 -7.82
N GLN A 52 -12.85 5.51 -8.03
CA GLN A 52 -11.87 5.91 -7.03
C GLN A 52 -11.49 7.39 -7.21
N SER A 53 -11.05 8.03 -6.14
CA SER A 53 -10.61 9.44 -6.15
C SER A 53 -9.09 9.52 -5.94
N PRO A 54 -8.28 9.30 -7.00
CA PRO A 54 -6.82 9.36 -6.88
C PRO A 54 -6.34 10.81 -6.72
N THR A 55 -5.47 11.03 -5.73
CA THR A 55 -4.70 12.27 -5.57
C THR A 55 -3.29 12.04 -6.09
N VAL A 56 -2.86 12.84 -7.06
CA VAL A 56 -1.52 12.72 -7.67
C VAL A 56 -0.61 13.79 -7.08
N SER A 57 0.58 13.38 -6.67
CA SER A 57 1.65 14.26 -6.22
C SER A 57 2.94 13.91 -6.95
N GLN A 58 3.63 14.93 -7.44
CA GLN A 58 4.96 14.76 -8.04
C GLN A 58 6.00 14.82 -6.93
N THR A 59 6.91 13.84 -6.92
CA THR A 59 8.07 13.81 -6.01
C THR A 59 9.34 14.11 -6.79
N GLN A 60 10.45 14.37 -6.10
CA GLN A 60 11.75 14.60 -6.74
C GLN A 60 12.22 13.42 -7.61
N ARG A 61 11.78 12.19 -7.30
CA ARG A 61 12.26 10.94 -7.93
C ARG A 61 11.20 10.24 -8.78
N GLY A 62 9.98 10.78 -8.86
CA GLY A 62 8.88 10.08 -9.51
C GLY A 62 7.49 10.66 -9.23
N PHE A 63 6.46 9.83 -9.37
CA PHE A 63 5.06 10.18 -9.11
C PHE A 63 4.50 9.32 -7.98
N ARG A 64 3.68 9.94 -7.13
CA ARG A 64 2.98 9.27 -6.04
C ARG A 64 1.48 9.51 -6.19
N ILE A 65 0.72 8.43 -6.27
CA ILE A 65 -0.74 8.41 -6.42
C ILE A 65 -1.31 7.82 -5.14
N VAL A 66 -2.22 8.53 -4.49
CA VAL A 66 -2.87 8.11 -3.24
C VAL A 66 -4.37 7.99 -3.48
N VAL A 67 -4.95 6.85 -3.14
CA VAL A 67 -6.40 6.63 -3.17
C VAL A 67 -6.88 6.40 -1.74
N ALA A 68 -7.77 7.27 -1.29
CA ALA A 68 -8.34 7.16 0.04
C ALA A 68 -9.17 5.89 0.18
N SER A 69 -8.93 5.11 1.24
CA SER A 69 -9.71 3.91 1.54
C SER A 69 -10.75 4.20 2.61
N LYS A 70 -11.97 3.68 2.44
CA LYS A 70 -13.06 3.86 3.42
C LYS A 70 -13.02 2.83 4.56
N VAL A 71 -12.31 1.73 4.36
CA VAL A 71 -12.38 0.53 5.20
C VAL A 71 -11.02 0.13 5.78
N ALA A 72 -9.93 0.59 5.16
CA ALA A 72 -8.56 0.28 5.54
C ALA A 72 -7.68 1.53 5.44
N ALA A 73 -6.35 1.34 5.52
CA ALA A 73 -5.41 2.39 5.20
C ALA A 73 -5.47 2.77 3.70
N ASP A 74 -5.06 4.00 3.39
CA ASP A 74 -5.01 4.49 2.02
C ASP A 74 -4.10 3.63 1.14
N ASN A 75 -4.52 3.44 -0.10
CA ASN A 75 -3.74 2.76 -1.11
C ASN A 75 -2.78 3.76 -1.75
N VAL A 76 -1.51 3.41 -1.85
CA VAL A 76 -0.46 4.28 -2.39
C VAL A 76 0.24 3.55 -3.53
N LEU A 77 0.42 4.25 -4.64
CA LEU A 77 1.24 3.81 -5.76
C LEU A 77 2.37 4.82 -5.97
N GLU A 78 3.60 4.32 -6.05
CA GLU A 78 4.77 5.13 -6.30
C GLU A 78 5.49 4.63 -7.54
N ALA A 79 5.64 5.50 -8.54
CA ALA A 79 6.37 5.21 -9.76
C ALA A 79 7.68 6.02 -9.77
N TYR A 80 8.82 5.34 -9.77
CA TYR A 80 10.14 5.94 -9.79
C TYR A 80 10.84 5.72 -11.13
N LYS A 81 11.72 6.65 -11.50
CA LYS A 81 12.55 6.48 -12.70
C LYS A 81 13.54 5.33 -12.51
N ALA A 82 13.65 4.45 -13.50
CA ALA A 82 14.62 3.36 -13.54
C ALA A 82 15.40 3.38 -14.88
N PRO A 83 16.57 2.71 -14.98
CA PRO A 83 17.38 2.74 -16.21
C PRO A 83 16.63 2.32 -17.48
N ASN A 84 15.67 1.39 -17.36
CA ASN A 84 14.91 0.83 -18.49
C ASN A 84 13.44 1.28 -18.52
N GLY A 85 13.12 2.44 -17.94
CA GLY A 85 11.75 2.96 -17.84
C GLY A 85 11.42 3.40 -16.42
N GLY A 86 10.53 2.67 -15.75
CA GLY A 86 10.05 2.98 -14.41
C GLY A 86 9.95 1.75 -13.53
N LYS A 87 10.15 1.96 -12.22
CA LYS A 87 9.91 0.95 -11.18
C LYS A 87 8.73 1.41 -10.33
N VAL A 88 7.73 0.54 -10.20
CA VAL A 88 6.46 0.86 -9.53
C VAL A 88 6.37 0.06 -8.25
N PHE A 89 6.00 0.74 -7.17
CA PHE A 89 5.76 0.18 -5.84
C PHE A 89 4.31 0.43 -5.48
N LEU A 90 3.59 -0.66 -5.20
CA LEU A 90 2.18 -0.63 -4.84
C LEU A 90 2.06 -1.00 -3.36
N TYR A 91 1.44 -0.13 -2.60
CA TYR A 91 1.13 -0.29 -1.18
C TYR A 91 -0.39 -0.34 -1.05
N GLU A 92 -0.91 -1.53 -0.86
CA GLU A 92 -2.33 -1.78 -0.66
C GLU A 92 -2.54 -2.72 0.52
N ARG A 93 -3.49 -2.36 1.38
CA ARG A 93 -3.91 -3.21 2.49
C ARG A 93 -5.13 -4.02 2.08
N HIS A 94 -4.88 -5.27 1.70
CA HIS A 94 -5.93 -6.23 1.42
C HIS A 94 -6.72 -6.54 2.70
N LEU A 95 -8.05 -6.46 2.60
CA LEU A 95 -8.92 -7.05 3.62
C LEU A 95 -8.82 -8.59 3.50
N LEU A 96 -8.90 -9.32 4.62
CA LEU A 96 -8.74 -10.78 4.62
C LEU A 96 -9.63 -11.50 3.59
N ALA A 97 -10.86 -10.99 3.37
CA ALA A 97 -11.81 -11.53 2.40
C ALA A 97 -11.46 -11.22 0.92
N SER A 98 -10.60 -10.24 0.66
CA SER A 98 -10.22 -9.77 -0.69
C SER A 98 -8.88 -10.35 -1.16
N SER A 99 -8.27 -11.27 -0.41
CA SER A 99 -6.94 -11.83 -0.70
C SER A 99 -6.92 -12.81 -1.89
N PHE A 100 -8.09 -13.22 -2.41
CA PHE A 100 -8.21 -14.26 -3.43
C PHE A 100 -8.25 -13.72 -4.88
N ALA A 101 -8.37 -12.41 -5.07
CA ALA A 101 -8.37 -11.77 -6.38
C ALA A 101 -7.69 -10.39 -6.32
N PRO A 102 -7.01 -9.94 -7.40
CA PRO A 102 -6.45 -8.60 -7.46
C PRO A 102 -7.52 -7.54 -7.24
N SER A 103 -7.21 -6.51 -6.45
CA SER A 103 -8.09 -5.37 -6.28
C SER A 103 -8.25 -4.59 -7.59
N SER A 104 -9.27 -3.73 -7.68
CA SER A 104 -9.40 -2.80 -8.82
C SER A 104 -8.21 -1.84 -8.92
N PHE A 105 -7.55 -1.55 -7.80
CA PHE A 105 -6.37 -0.70 -7.72
C PHE A 105 -5.13 -1.42 -8.30
N GLU A 106 -4.87 -2.65 -7.84
CA GLU A 106 -3.79 -3.50 -8.35
C GLU A 106 -3.96 -3.80 -9.83
N ARG A 107 -5.19 -4.13 -10.25
CA ARG A 107 -5.49 -4.40 -11.65
C ARG A 107 -5.24 -3.18 -12.54
N ALA A 108 -5.69 -2.00 -12.13
CA ALA A 108 -5.43 -0.76 -12.87
C ALA A 108 -3.92 -0.48 -13.00
N ALA A 109 -3.14 -0.78 -11.96
CA ALA A 109 -1.69 -0.65 -11.99
C ALA A 109 -1.02 -1.65 -12.96
N GLN A 110 -1.46 -2.90 -12.97
CA GLN A 110 -0.91 -3.96 -13.83
C GLN A 110 -1.23 -3.74 -15.31
N GLU A 111 -2.43 -3.24 -15.63
CA GLU A 111 -2.84 -2.96 -17.01
C GLU A 111 -2.04 -1.83 -17.67
N CYS A 112 -1.29 -1.06 -16.89
CA CYS A 112 -0.49 0.07 -17.36
C CYS A 112 1.02 -0.20 -17.42
N LEU A 113 1.48 -1.43 -17.20
CA LEU A 113 2.90 -1.79 -17.28
C LEU A 113 3.52 -1.62 -18.68
#